data_AF-A0AAP6DBA9-F1
#
_entry.id   AF-A0AAP6DBA9-F1
#
_cell.length_a   1.000
_cell.length_b   1.000
_cell.length_c   1.000
_cell.angle_alpha   90.00
_cell.angle_beta   90.00
_cell.angle_gamma   90.00
#
_symmetry.space_group_name_H-M   'P 1'
#
loop_
_entity.id
_entity.type
_entity.pdbx_description
1 polymer ?
#
loop_
_entity_poly.entity_id
_entity_poly.type
_entity_poly.pdbx_seq_one_letter_code
_entity_poly.pdbx_strand_id
1 'polypeptide(L)'
;LTQGQQQATAVQIASKSLQTIGKELTHIKRGLTQAVTQGTQNVPGLQDTLVRSKANIQRVVEQARFDGQKVIDNELHLKLDKADIRRFSIPGLNVHRLSDRAEQIRLDFPQGQAVMIQFDGQSDGARTVKMLDRSLIAMGMRASLAEDGTILFEARDNAYQQMQQKVLVTGEGHRFPAGQPNVLNLKSEPDGIAELSFDLGS
;
A
#
# COMPACT_ATOMS: atom_id res chain seq x y z
N LEU A 1 5.28 15.78 32.78
CA LEU A 1 6.55 16.17 32.12
C LEU A 1 6.98 15.24 30.98
N THR A 2 6.29 14.12 30.73
CA THR A 2 6.82 13.01 29.93
C THR A 2 6.40 13.01 28.45
N GLN A 3 5.20 13.47 28.12
CA GLN A 3 4.67 13.38 26.74
C GLN A 3 5.39 14.29 25.74
N GLY A 4 5.70 15.53 26.12
CA GLY A 4 6.43 16.47 25.25
C GLY A 4 7.88 16.06 24.97
N GLN A 5 8.54 15.41 25.94
CA GLN A 5 9.90 14.87 25.75
C GLN A 5 9.88 13.64 24.83
N GLN A 6 8.91 12.73 24.99
CA GLN A 6 8.75 11.57 24.13
C GLN A 6 8.46 11.96 22.68
N GLN A 7 7.56 12.94 22.46
CA GLN A 7 7.28 13.48 21.13
C GLN A 7 8.52 14.16 20.53
N ALA A 8 9.30 14.90 21.31
CA ALA A 8 10.54 15.51 20.83
C ALA A 8 11.55 14.46 20.34
N THR A 9 11.71 13.34 21.06
CA THR A 9 12.60 12.25 20.62
C THR A 9 12.08 11.57 19.35
N ALA A 10 10.77 11.29 19.26
CA ALA A 10 10.16 10.73 18.05
C ALA A 10 10.36 11.65 16.82
N VAL A 11 10.16 12.96 17.00
CA VAL A 11 10.41 13.98 15.96
C VAL A 11 11.89 14.01 15.57
N GLN A 12 12.82 13.91 16.51
CA GLN A 12 14.25 13.88 16.22
C GLN A 12 14.66 12.64 15.42
N ILE A 13 14.16 11.47 15.79
CA ILE A 13 14.38 10.22 15.05
C ILE A 13 13.83 10.37 13.63
N ALA A 14 12.58 10.86 13.50
CA ALA A 14 11.96 11.07 12.21
C ALA A 14 12.75 12.07 11.35
N SER A 15 13.16 13.20 11.93
CA SER A 15 13.95 14.23 11.22
C SER A 15 15.26 13.67 10.67
N LYS A 16 16.02 12.93 11.49
CA LYS A 16 17.29 12.31 11.07
C LYS A 16 17.09 11.25 9.99
N SER A 17 16.05 10.44 10.11
CA SER A 17 15.70 9.43 9.10
C SER A 17 15.28 10.10 7.79
N LEU A 18 14.41 11.12 7.82
CA LEU A 18 13.99 11.88 6.64
C LEU A 18 15.17 12.58 5.95
N GLN A 19 16.12 13.14 6.70
CA GLN A 19 17.35 13.70 6.14
C GLN A 19 18.18 12.65 5.39
N THR A 20 18.26 11.44 5.92
CA THR A 20 19.00 10.33 5.29
C THR A 20 18.29 9.88 4.01
N ILE A 21 16.97 9.74 4.06
CA ILE A 21 16.13 9.42 2.90
C ILE A 21 16.24 10.49 1.82
N GLY A 22 16.22 11.77 2.19
CA GLY A 22 16.37 12.89 1.26
C GLY A 22 17.70 12.87 0.50
N LYS A 23 18.79 12.42 1.14
CA LYS A 23 20.08 12.21 0.46
C LYS A 23 19.98 11.11 -0.59
N GLU A 24 19.43 9.95 -0.24
CA GLU A 24 19.24 8.82 -1.16
C GLU A 24 18.36 9.20 -2.36
N LEU A 25 17.23 9.89 -2.13
CA LEU A 25 16.37 10.41 -3.20
C LEU A 25 17.10 11.39 -4.12
N THR A 26 17.98 12.23 -3.56
CA THR A 26 18.83 13.14 -4.35
C THR A 26 19.85 12.36 -5.20
N HIS A 27 20.40 11.26 -4.69
CA HIS A 27 21.27 10.37 -5.46
C HIS A 27 20.50 9.70 -6.62
N ILE A 28 19.31 9.18 -6.36
CA ILE A 28 18.41 8.63 -7.38
C ILE A 28 18.11 9.66 -8.47
N LYS A 29 17.66 10.86 -8.08
CA LYS A 29 17.35 11.96 -9.02
C LYS A 29 18.54 12.28 -9.92
N ARG A 30 19.74 12.39 -9.35
CA ARG A 30 20.96 12.71 -10.12
C ARG A 30 21.30 11.61 -11.13
N GLY A 31 21.26 10.35 -10.72
CA GLY A 31 21.54 9.21 -11.60
C GLY A 31 20.53 9.14 -12.75
N LEU A 32 19.24 9.29 -12.47
CA LEU A 32 18.20 9.33 -13.49
C LEU A 32 18.35 10.53 -14.44
N THR A 33 18.68 11.72 -13.92
CA THR A 33 18.90 12.91 -14.76
C THR A 33 20.07 12.72 -15.73
N GLN A 34 21.15 12.11 -15.26
CA GLN A 34 22.30 11.78 -16.10
C GLN A 34 21.92 10.77 -17.18
N ALA A 35 21.15 9.73 -16.82
CA ALA A 35 20.67 8.73 -17.76
C ALA A 35 19.73 9.30 -18.83
N VAL A 36 18.85 10.23 -18.46
CA VAL A 36 17.97 10.94 -19.41
C VAL A 36 18.78 11.82 -20.37
N THR A 37 19.85 12.45 -19.87
CA THR A 37 20.66 13.38 -20.67
C THR A 37 21.65 12.66 -21.60
N GLN A 38 22.24 11.56 -21.13
CA GLN A 38 23.34 10.87 -21.80
C GLN A 38 22.97 9.50 -22.35
N GLY A 39 21.78 8.97 -22.03
CA GLY A 39 21.38 7.59 -22.30
C GLY A 39 21.78 6.64 -21.17
N THR A 40 20.92 5.67 -20.86
CA THR A 40 21.13 4.67 -19.78
C THR A 40 22.39 3.84 -19.97
N GLN A 41 22.76 3.53 -21.23
CA GLN A 41 23.97 2.79 -21.59
C GLN A 41 25.27 3.52 -21.22
N ASN A 42 25.21 4.86 -21.10
CA ASN A 42 26.36 5.70 -20.77
C ASN A 42 26.51 5.96 -19.26
N VAL A 43 25.67 5.34 -18.43
CA VAL A 43 25.76 5.42 -16.96
C VAL A 43 25.92 4.00 -16.38
N PRO A 44 27.15 3.45 -16.37
CA PRO A 44 27.41 2.10 -15.86
C PRO A 44 26.98 1.94 -14.40
N GLY A 45 26.34 0.82 -14.08
CA GLY A 45 25.93 0.51 -12.70
C GLY A 45 24.81 1.39 -12.14
N LEU A 46 24.11 2.15 -13.00
CA LEU A 46 22.96 2.95 -12.58
C LEU A 46 21.90 2.08 -11.91
N GLN A 47 21.51 0.97 -12.54
CA GLN A 47 20.49 0.09 -12.01
C GLN A 47 20.82 -0.41 -10.59
N ASP A 48 22.04 -0.92 -10.38
CA ASP A 48 22.50 -1.38 -9.07
C ASP A 48 22.50 -0.27 -8.03
N THR A 49 22.88 0.94 -8.44
CA THR A 49 22.87 2.12 -7.57
C THR A 49 21.46 2.49 -7.15
N LEU A 50 20.51 2.47 -8.08
CA LEU A 50 19.09 2.76 -7.80
C LEU A 50 18.47 1.70 -6.90
N VAL A 51 18.70 0.41 -7.18
CA VAL A 51 18.23 -0.72 -6.36
C VAL A 51 18.79 -0.63 -4.94
N ARG A 52 20.08 -0.34 -4.79
CA ARG A 52 20.72 -0.15 -3.47
C ARG A 52 20.15 1.05 -2.72
N SER A 53 19.95 2.17 -3.42
CA SER A 53 19.37 3.38 -2.83
C SER A 53 17.95 3.11 -2.33
N LYS A 54 17.11 2.41 -3.10
CA LYS A 54 15.77 1.96 -2.65
C LYS A 54 15.86 1.10 -1.40
N ALA A 55 16.69 0.06 -1.41
CA ALA A 55 16.85 -0.84 -0.27
C ALA A 55 17.32 -0.09 0.98
N ASN A 56 18.16 0.94 0.81
CA ASN A 56 18.56 1.82 1.90
C ASN A 56 17.40 2.62 2.45
N ILE A 57 16.60 3.28 1.59
CA ILE A 57 15.44 4.05 2.03
C ILE A 57 14.46 3.13 2.78
N GLN A 58 14.14 1.95 2.24
CA GLN A 58 13.25 0.98 2.90
C GLN A 58 13.74 0.62 4.31
N ARG A 59 15.04 0.31 4.44
CA ARG A 59 15.64 0.00 5.74
C ARG A 59 15.56 1.17 6.72
N VAL A 60 15.82 2.39 6.26
CA VAL A 60 15.74 3.60 7.12
C VAL A 60 14.30 3.84 7.58
N VAL A 61 13.30 3.67 6.71
CA VAL A 61 11.87 3.75 7.07
C VAL A 61 11.51 2.68 8.11
N GLU A 62 11.96 1.44 7.93
CA GLU A 62 11.68 0.35 8.87
C GLU A 62 12.35 0.51 10.24
N GLN A 63 13.54 1.12 10.27
CA GLN A 63 14.33 1.39 11.48
C GLN A 63 13.92 2.68 12.19
N ALA A 64 13.20 3.59 11.52
CA ALA A 64 12.71 4.83 12.10
C ALA A 64 11.58 4.54 13.12
N ARG A 65 11.97 4.10 14.31
CA ARG A 65 11.07 3.69 15.38
C ARG A 65 11.38 4.37 16.71
N PHE A 66 10.34 4.65 17.47
CA PHE A 66 10.40 5.09 18.86
C PHE A 66 9.44 4.22 19.67
N ASP A 67 9.92 3.64 20.77
CA ASP A 67 9.14 2.73 21.62
C ASP A 67 8.47 1.57 20.83
N GLY A 68 9.22 1.00 19.87
CA GLY A 68 8.76 -0.08 19.00
C GLY A 68 7.82 0.35 17.85
N GLN A 69 7.30 1.58 17.87
CA GLN A 69 6.38 2.11 16.87
C GLN A 69 7.11 2.89 15.77
N LYS A 70 6.67 2.76 14.51
CA LYS A 70 7.21 3.56 13.41
C LYS A 70 6.87 5.04 13.60
N VAL A 71 7.87 5.90 13.45
CA VAL A 71 7.69 7.37 13.49
C VAL A 71 7.61 8.00 12.10
N ILE A 72 7.81 7.21 11.04
CA ILE A 72 7.64 7.60 9.64
C ILE A 72 6.84 6.50 8.92
N ASP A 73 5.91 6.86 8.05
CA ASP A 73 5.24 5.91 7.17
C ASP A 73 5.91 5.75 5.79
N ASN A 74 5.33 4.91 4.94
CA ASN A 74 5.89 4.68 3.60
C ASN A 74 5.80 5.90 2.68
N GLU A 75 4.97 6.90 3.02
CA GLU A 75 4.87 8.19 2.31
C GLU A 75 5.84 9.23 2.83
N LEU A 76 6.65 8.86 3.83
CA LEU A 76 7.57 9.76 4.51
C LEU A 76 6.87 10.82 5.38
N HIS A 77 5.63 10.58 5.79
CA HIS A 77 4.95 11.42 6.76
C HIS A 77 5.31 11.02 8.19
N LEU A 78 5.47 12.04 9.05
CA LEU A 78 5.68 11.87 10.48
C LEU A 78 4.44 11.23 11.13
N LYS A 79 4.64 10.11 11.82
CA LYS A 79 3.63 9.42 12.63
C LYS A 79 3.95 9.61 14.12
N LEU A 80 3.17 10.46 14.81
CA LEU A 80 3.33 10.68 16.25
C LEU A 80 2.27 9.96 17.11
N ASP A 81 1.08 9.69 16.57
CA ASP A 81 -0.06 9.18 17.36
C ASP A 81 -0.89 8.11 16.63
N LYS A 82 -0.47 7.66 15.45
CA LYS A 82 -1.28 6.74 14.63
C LYS A 82 -0.77 5.31 14.75
N ALA A 83 -1.68 4.39 15.03
CA ALA A 83 -1.47 2.97 14.79
C ALA A 83 -0.90 2.77 13.38
N ASP A 84 -0.01 1.79 13.21
CA ASP A 84 0.62 1.54 11.92
C ASP A 84 -0.41 0.95 10.95
N ILE A 85 -1.22 1.82 10.34
CA ILE A 85 -2.26 1.46 9.39
C ILE A 85 -1.62 1.41 8.00
N ARG A 86 -1.86 0.29 7.32
CA ARG A 86 -1.58 0.05 5.92
C ARG A 86 -2.86 0.19 5.14
N ARG A 87 -2.77 0.87 3.99
CA ARG A 87 -3.84 0.83 3.02
C ARG A 87 -3.43 -0.04 1.85
N PHE A 88 -4.40 -0.66 1.20
CA PHE A 88 -4.18 -1.48 0.03
C PHE A 88 -5.45 -1.60 -0.80
N SER A 89 -5.31 -1.99 -2.05
CA SER A 89 -6.39 -2.29 -2.97
C SER A 89 -6.24 -3.70 -3.53
N ILE A 90 -7.34 -4.26 -4.05
CA ILE A 90 -7.35 -5.56 -4.74
C ILE A 90 -7.42 -5.26 -6.24
N PRO A 91 -6.43 -5.68 -7.05
CA PRO A 91 -6.44 -5.43 -8.48
C PRO A 91 -7.74 -5.92 -9.14
N GLY A 92 -8.36 -5.05 -9.94
CA GLY A 92 -9.62 -5.33 -10.63
C GLY A 92 -10.89 -5.06 -9.80
N LEU A 93 -10.78 -4.84 -8.49
CA LEU A 93 -11.92 -4.51 -7.62
C LEU A 93 -12.17 -2.99 -7.59
N ASN A 94 -13.05 -2.52 -8.46
CA ASN A 94 -13.44 -1.11 -8.58
C ASN A 94 -14.96 -1.01 -8.80
N VAL A 95 -15.68 -0.17 -8.07
CA VAL A 95 -17.15 -0.15 -8.10
C VAL A 95 -17.75 0.19 -9.47
N HIS A 96 -17.07 1.00 -10.28
CA HIS A 96 -17.55 1.43 -11.59
C HIS A 96 -17.40 0.39 -12.69
N ARG A 97 -16.44 -0.55 -12.54
CA ARG A 97 -16.18 -1.61 -13.53
C ARG A 97 -17.41 -2.52 -13.67
N LEU A 98 -18.07 -2.61 -14.83
CA LEU A 98 -19.28 -3.47 -15.00
C LEU A 98 -20.38 -3.12 -13.98
N SER A 99 -20.64 -1.83 -13.81
CA SER A 99 -21.60 -1.31 -12.84
C SER A 99 -23.06 -1.67 -13.15
N ASP A 100 -23.37 -2.13 -14.36
CA ASP A 100 -24.69 -2.58 -14.83
C ASP A 100 -24.97 -4.07 -14.55
N ARG A 101 -23.96 -4.82 -14.07
CA ARG A 101 -24.07 -6.26 -13.78
C ARG A 101 -24.09 -6.52 -12.29
N ALA A 102 -25.11 -7.26 -11.85
CA ALA A 102 -25.11 -7.86 -10.53
C ALA A 102 -24.08 -8.98 -10.48
N GLU A 103 -23.30 -9.03 -9.40
CA GLU A 103 -22.29 -10.06 -9.16
C GLU A 103 -22.02 -10.17 -7.66
N GLN A 104 -21.87 -11.40 -7.18
CA GLN A 104 -21.36 -11.67 -5.84
C GLN A 104 -19.87 -12.05 -5.91
N ILE A 105 -19.03 -11.31 -5.18
CA ILE A 105 -17.59 -11.57 -5.09
C ILE A 105 -17.25 -12.06 -3.68
N ARG A 106 -16.55 -13.18 -3.60
CA ARG A 106 -15.96 -13.71 -2.36
C ARG A 106 -14.50 -13.31 -2.27
N LEU A 107 -14.12 -12.75 -1.13
CA LEU A 107 -12.74 -12.47 -0.76
C LEU A 107 -12.35 -13.35 0.43
N ASP A 108 -11.39 -14.25 0.26
CA ASP A 108 -10.81 -15.03 1.36
C ASP A 108 -9.39 -14.53 1.65
N PHE A 109 -9.21 -13.89 2.82
CA PHE A 109 -7.90 -13.44 3.29
C PHE A 109 -7.19 -14.57 4.05
N PRO A 110 -5.88 -14.80 3.83
CA PRO A 110 -5.11 -15.80 4.59
C PRO A 110 -5.19 -15.54 6.09
N GLN A 111 -5.51 -16.59 6.87
CA GLN A 111 -5.76 -16.53 8.32
C GLN A 111 -6.94 -15.64 8.77
N GLY A 112 -7.68 -15.06 7.82
CA GLY A 112 -8.87 -14.25 8.04
C GLY A 112 -10.16 -15.01 7.74
N GLN A 113 -11.28 -14.31 7.88
CA GLN A 113 -12.58 -14.80 7.44
C GLN A 113 -12.85 -14.39 6.00
N ALA A 114 -13.75 -15.13 5.36
CA ALA A 114 -14.26 -14.78 4.04
C ALA A 114 -15.21 -13.59 4.14
N VAL A 115 -15.13 -12.67 3.18
CA VAL A 115 -16.09 -11.57 3.05
C VAL A 115 -16.76 -11.66 1.70
N MET A 116 -18.08 -11.50 1.72
CA MET A 116 -18.89 -11.38 0.52
C MET A 116 -19.13 -9.91 0.20
N ILE A 117 -18.90 -9.54 -1.05
CA ILE A 117 -19.27 -8.25 -1.62
C ILE A 117 -20.38 -8.51 -2.62
N GLN A 118 -21.50 -7.82 -2.45
CA GLN A 118 -22.59 -7.85 -3.43
C GLN A 118 -22.57 -6.58 -4.27
N PHE A 119 -22.36 -6.76 -5.57
CA PHE A 119 -22.72 -5.77 -6.57
C PHE A 119 -24.12 -6.15 -7.08
N ASP A 120 -25.07 -5.23 -7.03
CA ASP A 120 -26.44 -5.46 -7.50
C ASP A 120 -26.68 -4.88 -8.91
N GLY A 121 -25.64 -4.31 -9.52
CA GLY A 121 -25.68 -3.72 -10.86
C GLY A 121 -26.49 -2.42 -10.95
N GLN A 122 -26.96 -1.86 -9.83
CA GLN A 122 -27.89 -0.72 -9.79
C GLN A 122 -27.61 0.25 -8.62
N SER A 123 -26.95 -0.21 -7.55
CA SER A 123 -26.68 0.60 -6.38
C SER A 123 -25.47 1.49 -6.53
N ASP A 124 -25.54 2.61 -5.83
CA ASP A 124 -24.44 3.52 -5.61
C ASP A 124 -23.27 2.78 -4.97
N GLY A 125 -22.10 2.80 -5.60
CA GLY A 125 -20.89 2.13 -5.12
C GLY A 125 -20.54 2.48 -3.67
N ALA A 126 -20.91 3.68 -3.20
CA ALA A 126 -20.75 4.07 -1.80
C ALA A 126 -21.54 3.19 -0.82
N ARG A 127 -22.73 2.71 -1.21
CA ARG A 127 -23.54 1.78 -0.40
C ARG A 127 -22.88 0.40 -0.33
N THR A 128 -22.41 -0.12 -1.47
CA THR A 128 -21.68 -1.40 -1.53
C THR A 128 -20.45 -1.37 -0.62
N VAL A 129 -19.64 -0.30 -0.70
CA VAL A 129 -18.46 -0.14 0.16
C VAL A 129 -18.82 -0.01 1.63
N LYS A 130 -19.91 0.69 1.99
CA LYS A 130 -20.37 0.75 3.39
C LYS A 130 -20.77 -0.61 3.96
N MET A 131 -21.42 -1.47 3.16
CA MET A 131 -21.76 -2.82 3.60
C MET A 131 -20.51 -3.68 3.77
N LEU A 132 -19.56 -3.57 2.83
CA LEU A 132 -18.26 -4.21 2.93
C LEU A 132 -17.47 -3.76 4.17
N ASP A 133 -17.40 -2.45 4.44
CA ASP A 133 -16.72 -1.89 5.61
C ASP A 133 -17.22 -2.53 6.91
N ARG A 134 -18.54 -2.68 7.06
CA ARG A 134 -19.14 -3.32 8.24
C ARG A 134 -18.69 -4.78 8.42
N SER A 135 -18.61 -5.54 7.34
CA SER A 135 -18.15 -6.94 7.37
C SER A 135 -16.67 -7.07 7.71
N LEU A 136 -15.86 -6.04 7.41
CA LEU A 136 -14.41 -6.03 7.64
C LEU A 136 -14.01 -5.67 9.07
N ILE A 137 -14.88 -4.99 9.84
CA ILE A 137 -14.58 -4.51 11.21
C ILE A 137 -14.12 -5.66 12.11
N ALA A 138 -14.76 -6.83 12.04
CA ALA A 138 -14.44 -7.99 12.87
C ALA A 138 -13.03 -8.55 12.60
N MET A 139 -12.45 -8.27 11.42
CA MET A 139 -11.08 -8.65 11.06
C MET A 139 -10.07 -7.53 11.31
N GLY A 140 -10.47 -6.45 12.00
CA GLY A 140 -9.59 -5.30 12.24
C GLY A 140 -9.26 -4.52 10.98
N MET A 141 -10.10 -4.63 9.95
CA MET A 141 -9.98 -3.93 8.67
C MET A 141 -11.10 -2.91 8.49
N ARG A 142 -10.87 -1.94 7.60
CA ARG A 142 -11.86 -0.96 7.14
C ARG A 142 -11.85 -0.92 5.62
N ALA A 143 -12.95 -0.50 5.01
CA ALA A 143 -13.02 -0.19 3.58
C ALA A 143 -13.58 1.21 3.35
N SER A 144 -13.03 1.88 2.34
CA SER A 144 -13.45 3.20 1.88
C SER A 144 -13.43 3.25 0.36
N LEU A 145 -14.15 4.22 -0.22
CA LEU A 145 -14.23 4.41 -1.66
C LEU A 145 -13.29 5.56 -2.04
N ALA A 146 -12.35 5.30 -2.94
CA ALA A 146 -11.50 6.33 -3.54
C ALA A 146 -12.24 7.09 -4.64
N GLU A 147 -11.73 8.26 -5.03
CA GLU A 147 -12.37 9.15 -6.03
C GLU A 147 -12.52 8.50 -7.42
N ASP A 148 -11.64 7.57 -7.77
CA ASP A 148 -11.65 6.80 -9.02
C ASP A 148 -12.56 5.56 -8.98
N GLY A 149 -13.25 5.33 -7.86
CA GLY A 149 -14.10 4.16 -7.61
C GLY A 149 -13.36 2.92 -7.08
N THR A 150 -12.06 3.01 -6.82
CA THR A 150 -11.29 1.91 -6.24
C THR A 150 -11.71 1.68 -4.79
N ILE A 151 -11.87 0.42 -4.40
CA ILE A 151 -12.13 0.06 -3.00
C ILE A 151 -10.79 0.01 -2.27
N LEU A 152 -10.63 0.93 -1.31
CA LEU A 152 -9.43 1.07 -0.50
C LEU A 152 -9.65 0.41 0.86
N PHE A 153 -8.85 -0.61 1.15
CA PHE A 153 -8.84 -1.31 2.42
C PHE A 153 -7.81 -0.67 3.35
N GLU A 154 -8.11 -0.62 4.65
CA GLU A 154 -7.16 -0.21 5.69
C GLU A 154 -7.06 -1.31 6.74
N ALA A 155 -5.85 -1.69 7.14
CA ALA A 155 -5.57 -2.69 8.17
C ALA A 155 -4.39 -2.27 9.04
N ARG A 156 -4.26 -2.81 10.25
CA ARG A 156 -3.01 -2.67 11.02
C ARG A 156 -1.87 -3.44 10.31
N ASP A 157 -0.63 -2.97 10.43
CA ASP A 157 0.55 -3.55 9.76
C ASP A 157 0.69 -5.04 10.07
N ASN A 158 0.45 -5.47 11.32
CA ASN A 158 0.48 -6.88 11.68
C ASN A 158 -0.57 -7.73 10.94
N ALA A 159 -1.81 -7.24 10.83
CA ALA A 159 -2.88 -7.92 10.09
C ALA A 159 -2.56 -7.96 8.58
N TYR A 160 -2.01 -6.86 8.04
CA TYR A 160 -1.57 -6.81 6.64
C TYR A 160 -0.45 -7.81 6.34
N GLN A 161 0.54 -7.96 7.24
CA GLN A 161 1.61 -8.96 7.10
C GLN A 161 1.07 -10.39 7.21
N GLN A 162 0.07 -10.65 8.07
CA GLN A 162 -0.58 -11.97 8.18
C GLN A 162 -1.29 -12.40 6.88
N MET A 163 -1.80 -11.44 6.10
CA MET A 163 -2.37 -11.71 4.78
C MET A 163 -1.32 -12.13 3.75
N GLN A 164 -0.03 -12.02 4.05
CA GLN A 164 1.08 -12.29 3.12
C GLN A 164 0.93 -11.53 1.80
N GLN A 165 0.29 -10.35 1.85
CA GLN A 165 -0.05 -9.53 0.69
C GLN A 165 -0.86 -10.29 -0.38
N LYS A 166 -1.66 -11.27 0.02
CA LYS A 166 -2.48 -12.10 -0.87
C LYS A 166 -3.93 -12.12 -0.44
N VAL A 167 -4.80 -12.34 -1.43
CA VAL A 167 -6.22 -12.60 -1.24
C VAL A 167 -6.68 -13.61 -2.28
N LEU A 168 -7.53 -14.56 -1.88
CA LEU A 168 -8.20 -15.43 -2.84
C LEU A 168 -9.53 -14.78 -3.23
N VAL A 169 -9.77 -14.69 -4.53
CA VAL A 169 -10.95 -14.02 -5.08
C VAL A 169 -11.74 -14.98 -5.97
N THR A 170 -13.03 -15.10 -5.68
CA THR A 170 -13.99 -15.86 -6.49
C THR A 170 -15.12 -14.93 -6.91
N GLY A 171 -15.38 -14.81 -8.20
CA GLY A 171 -16.50 -14.06 -8.75
C GLY A 171 -17.53 -14.97 -9.42
N GLU A 172 -18.37 -14.39 -10.27
CA GLU A 172 -19.36 -15.10 -11.09
C GLU A 172 -19.07 -15.00 -12.59
N GLY A 173 -17.88 -14.53 -12.97
CA GLY A 173 -17.41 -14.43 -14.34
C GLY A 173 -17.53 -13.03 -14.96
N HIS A 174 -17.88 -12.01 -14.17
CA HIS A 174 -17.95 -10.64 -14.64
C HIS A 174 -16.69 -9.84 -14.27
N ARG A 175 -16.49 -9.49 -13.00
CA ARG A 175 -15.29 -8.80 -12.53
C ARG A 175 -14.15 -9.77 -12.28
N PHE A 176 -14.48 -10.95 -11.76
CA PHE A 176 -13.53 -12.05 -11.51
C PHE A 176 -14.06 -13.37 -12.06
N PRO A 177 -13.19 -14.34 -12.40
CA PRO A 177 -13.61 -15.64 -12.91
C PRO A 177 -14.55 -16.39 -11.95
N ALA A 178 -15.49 -17.13 -12.53
CA ALA A 178 -16.34 -18.05 -11.80
C ALA A 178 -15.60 -19.35 -11.45
N GLY A 179 -16.04 -20.02 -10.38
CA GLY A 179 -15.56 -21.35 -10.02
C GLY A 179 -14.45 -21.32 -8.98
N GLN A 180 -13.22 -21.67 -9.38
CA GLN A 180 -12.12 -21.80 -8.43
C GLN A 180 -11.58 -20.42 -7.99
N PRO A 181 -11.26 -20.26 -6.68
CA PRO A 181 -10.66 -19.03 -6.20
C PRO A 181 -9.31 -18.73 -6.87
N ASN A 182 -9.11 -17.48 -7.26
CA ASN A 182 -7.85 -17.00 -7.84
C ASN A 182 -7.04 -16.24 -6.80
N VAL A 183 -5.74 -16.55 -6.71
CA VAL A 183 -4.84 -15.80 -5.81
C VAL A 183 -4.43 -14.50 -6.47
N LEU A 184 -4.73 -13.37 -5.83
CA LEU A 184 -4.28 -12.04 -6.24
C LEU A 184 -3.33 -11.46 -5.20
N ASN A 185 -2.36 -10.68 -5.67
CA ASN A 185 -1.51 -9.89 -4.79
C ASN A 185 -2.20 -8.56 -4.48
N LEU A 186 -2.20 -8.18 -3.20
CA LEU A 186 -2.69 -6.89 -2.75
C LEU A 186 -1.74 -5.79 -3.26
N LYS A 187 -2.31 -4.69 -3.75
CA LYS A 187 -1.54 -3.51 -4.13
C LYS A 187 -1.50 -2.57 -2.93
N SER A 188 -0.32 -2.25 -2.41
CA SER A 188 -0.22 -1.29 -1.30
C SER A 188 -0.67 0.09 -1.77
N GLU A 189 -1.35 0.82 -0.91
CA GLU A 189 -1.78 2.19 -1.16
C GLU A 189 -1.32 3.07 0.02
N PRO A 190 -0.74 4.24 -0.22
CA PRO A 190 -0.34 4.78 -1.53
C PRO A 190 0.97 4.20 -2.03
N ASP A 191 1.33 4.54 -3.27
CA ASP A 191 2.63 4.27 -3.90
C ASP A 191 3.76 5.03 -3.15
N GLY A 192 4.06 4.61 -1.92
CA GLY A 192 5.16 5.12 -1.12
C GLY A 192 6.50 4.53 -1.56
N ILE A 193 7.53 4.72 -0.75
CA ILE A 193 8.88 4.19 -1.02
C ILE A 193 8.89 2.69 -1.34
N ALA A 194 7.97 1.91 -0.76
CA ALA A 194 7.87 0.49 -1.01
C ALA A 194 7.66 0.14 -2.50
N GLU A 195 6.90 0.97 -3.21
CA GLU A 195 6.48 0.74 -4.60
C GLU A 195 7.43 1.36 -5.64
N LEU A 196 8.45 2.13 -5.21
CA LEU A 196 9.48 2.64 -6.14
C LEU A 196 10.11 1.48 -6.90
N SER A 197 9.98 1.44 -8.22
CA SER A 197 10.65 0.45 -9.07
C SER A 197 11.42 1.18 -10.14
N PHE A 198 12.52 0.56 -10.58
CA PHE A 198 13.38 1.11 -11.62
C PHE A 198 13.45 0.11 -12.75
N ASP A 199 12.57 0.28 -13.72
CA ASP A 199 12.70 -0.35 -15.02
C ASP A 199 13.49 0.61 -15.91
N LEU A 200 14.77 0.30 -16.13
CA LEU A 200 15.65 1.06 -17.00
C LEU A 200 15.72 0.44 -18.40
N GLY A 201 14.72 -0.37 -18.77
CA GLY A 201 14.59 -0.99 -20.08
C GLY A 201 14.71 0.02 -21.22
N SER A 202 15.59 -0.32 -22.16
CA SER A 202 15.64 0.20 -23.53
C SER A 202 14.70 -0.57 -24.43
#